data_AF-R7UIF7-F1
#
_entry.id   AF-R7UIF7-F1
#
_cell.length_a   1.000
_cell.length_b   1.000
_cell.length_c   1.000
_cell.angle_alpha   90.00
_cell.angle_beta   90.00
_cell.angle_gamma   90.00
#
_symmetry.space_group_name_H-M   'P 1'
#
loop_
_entity.id
_entity.type
_entity.pdbx_description
1 polymer ?
#
loop_
_entity_poly.entity_id
_entity_poly.type
_entity_poly.pdbx_seq_one_letter_code
_entity_poly.pdbx_strand_id
1 'polypeptide(L)' 'FRCLHCAREISRRDHCRRHVLLHLQPERWPCTVCYRKFSRRDSLAYHLRAQHPGSEVSIISSNE' A
#
# COMPACT_ATOMS: atom_id res chain seq x y z
N PHE A 1 -8.48 -1.97 -18.32
CA PHE A 1 -9.30 -2.35 -17.14
C PHE A 1 -9.86 -1.09 -16.50
N ARG A 2 -11.18 -0.91 -16.56
CA ARG A 2 -11.86 0.26 -15.99
C ARG A 2 -12.13 0.05 -14.49
N CYS A 3 -11.83 1.05 -13.67
CA CYS A 3 -12.21 1.01 -12.25
C CYS A 3 -13.71 1.21 -12.09
N LEU A 4 -14.33 0.52 -11.13
CA LEU A 4 -15.77 0.66 -10.83
C LEU A 4 -16.06 1.80 -9.85
N HIS A 5 -15.05 2.28 -9.12
CA HIS A 5 -15.19 3.35 -8.14
C HIS A 5 -14.78 4.73 -8.68
N CYS A 6 -14.17 4.78 -9.87
CA CYS A 6 -13.83 6.03 -10.54
C CYS A 6 -13.69 5.84 -12.05
N ALA A 7 -13.68 6.93 -12.81
CA ALA A 7 -13.55 6.91 -14.28
C ALA A 7 -12.13 6.55 -14.79
N ARG A 8 -11.24 6.05 -13.93
CA ARG A 8 -9.85 5.77 -14.31
C ARG A 8 -9.76 4.44 -15.03
N GLU A 9 -9.10 4.45 -16.18
CA GLU A 9 -8.77 3.25 -16.92
C GLU A 9 -7.29 2.91 -16.78
N ILE A 10 -7.01 1.66 -16.44
CA ILE A 10 -5.67 1.16 -16.17
C ILE A 10 -5.38 0.03 -17.15
N SER A 11 -4.25 0.11 -17.85
CA SER A 11 -3.85 -0.84 -18.89
C SER A 11 -3.56 -2.25 -18.35
N ARG A 12 -3.11 -2.35 -17.09
CA ARG A 12 -2.72 -3.61 -16.45
C ARG A 12 -3.71 -4.05 -15.36
N ARG A 13 -4.04 -5.35 -15.35
CA ARG A 13 -5.00 -5.93 -14.39
C ARG A 13 -4.50 -5.84 -12.95
N ASP A 14 -3.24 -6.17 -12.70
CA ASP A 14 -2.63 -6.14 -11.37
C ASP A 14 -2.60 -4.72 -10.78
N HIS A 15 -2.33 -3.72 -11.62
CA HIS A 15 -2.41 -2.32 -11.23
C HIS A 15 -3.85 -1.89 -10.93
N CYS A 16 -4.82 -2.37 -11.71
CA CYS A 16 -6.24 -2.10 -11.47
C CYS A 16 -6.72 -2.70 -10.13
N ARG A 17 -6.34 -3.95 -9.82
CA ARG A 17 -6.65 -4.59 -8.54
C ARG A 17 -6.07 -3.81 -7.35
N ARG A 18 -4.80 -3.40 -7.44
CA ARG A 18 -4.17 -2.57 -6.40
C ARG A 18 -4.81 -1.19 -6.29
N HIS A 19 -5.24 -0.60 -7.40
CA HIS A 19 -5.91 0.68 -7.42
C HIS A 19 -7.27 0.62 -6.72
N VAL A 20 -8.07 -0.43 -6.95
CA VAL A 20 -9.37 -0.63 -6.29
C VAL A 20 -9.21 -0.74 -4.77
N LEU A 21 -8.14 -1.36 -4.28
CA LEU A 21 -7.84 -1.40 -2.84
C LEU A 21 -7.68 -0.01 -2.21
N LEU A 22 -7.29 1.02 -2.98
CA LEU A 22 -7.19 2.39 -2.47
C LEU A 22 -8.56 3.02 -2.20
N HIS A 23 -9.60 2.57 -2.91
CA HIS A 23 -10.98 3.03 -2.65
C HIS A 23 -11.56 2.37 -1.41
N LEU A 24 -11.24 1.10 -1.16
CA LEU A 24 -11.75 0.34 -0.03
C LEU A 24 -10.98 0.61 1.27
N GLN A 25 -9.65 0.66 1.19
CA GLN A 25 -8.74 0.82 2.33
C GLN A 25 -7.54 1.69 1.95
N PRO A 26 -7.74 3.02 1.82
CA PRO A 26 -6.69 3.96 1.41
C PRO A 26 -5.48 3.98 2.36
N GLU A 27 -5.60 3.44 3.58
CA GLU A 27 -4.61 3.56 4.64
C GLU A 27 -4.34 2.21 5.34
N ARG A 28 -4.16 1.15 4.54
CA ARG A 28 -4.08 -0.23 5.07
C ARG A 28 -2.77 -0.60 5.77
N TRP A 29 -1.71 0.20 5.63
CA TRP A 29 -0.38 -0.12 6.18
C TRP A 29 0.05 0.91 7.22
N PRO A 30 -0.29 0.73 8.49
CA PRO A 30 0.21 1.58 9.57
C PRO A 30 1.67 1.26 9.89
N CYS A 31 2.47 2.30 10.12
CA CYS A 31 3.77 2.19 10.77
C CYS A 31 3.55 1.83 12.24
N THR A 32 4.20 0.77 12.74
CA THR A 32 4.08 0.37 14.15
C THR A 32 4.88 1.25 15.10
N VAL A 33 5.80 2.07 14.58
CA VAL A 33 6.67 2.95 15.37
C VAL A 33 6.02 4.32 15.58
N CYS A 34 5.53 4.95 14.51
CA CYS A 34 4.94 6.30 14.57
C CYS A 34 3.45 6.35 14.22
N TYR A 35 2.81 5.20 13.96
CA TYR A 35 1.38 5.07 13.63
C TYR A 35 0.92 5.81 12.36
N ARG A 36 1.84 6.37 11.58
CA ARG A 36 1.54 6.96 10.28
C ARG A 36 1.07 5.87 9.32
N LYS A 37 -0.04 6.13 8.63
CA LYS A 37 -0.63 5.16 7.71
C LYS A 37 -0.18 5.41 6.29
N PHE A 38 -0.03 4.30 5.56
CA PHE A 38 0.37 4.29 4.16
C PHE A 38 -0.62 3.47 3.35
N SER A 39 -0.84 3.93 2.12
CA SER A 39 -1.70 3.26 1.15
C SER A 39 -1.02 2.07 0.48
N ARG A 40 0.32 2.01 0.55
CA ARG A 40 1.13 0.96 -0.07
C ARG A 40 2.24 0.46 0.86
N ARG A 41 2.55 -0.83 0.69
CA ARG A 41 3.55 -1.57 1.46
C ARG A 41 4.97 -1.10 1.19
N ASP A 42 5.30 -0.84 -0.07
CA ASP A 42 6.60 -0.32 -0.49
C ASP A 42 6.86 1.09 0.04
N SER A 43 5.82 1.93 0.11
CA SER A 43 5.89 3.25 0.74
C SER A 43 6.17 3.14 2.25
N LEU A 44 5.51 2.21 2.96
CA LEU A 44 5.80 1.94 4.38
C LEU A 44 7.24 1.41 4.57
N ALA A 45 7.69 0.49 3.71
CA ALA A 45 9.04 -0.07 3.79
C ALA A 45 10.13 0.99 3.54
N TYR A 46 9.90 1.92 2.61
CA TYR A 46 10.79 3.07 2.42
C TYR A 46 10.77 3.99 3.64
N HIS A 47 9.58 4.32 4.17
CA HIS A 47 9.44 5.13 5.36
C HIS A 47 10.18 4.56 6.56
N LEU A 48 10.04 3.26 6.84
CA LEU A 48 10.74 2.59 7.95
C LEU A 48 12.25 2.68 7.76
N ARG A 49 12.77 2.40 6.57
CA ARG A 49 14.22 2.52 6.28
C ARG A 49 14.74 3.96 6.43
N ALA A 50 13.94 4.95 6.03
CA ALA A 50 14.37 6.36 6.00
C ALA A 50 14.16 7.10 7.33
N GLN A 51 13.21 6.68 8.16
CA GLN A 51 12.79 7.42 9.37
C GLN A 51 12.90 6.59 10.65
N HIS A 52 12.92 5.26 10.54
CA HIS A 52 12.99 4.34 11.68
C HIS A 52 14.09 3.28 11.46
N PRO A 53 15.36 3.70 11.25
CA PRO A 53 16.46 2.77 11.00
C PRO A 53 16.57 1.73 12.12
N GLY A 54 16.66 0.45 11.76
CA GLY A 54 16.72 -0.67 12.72
C GLY A 54 15.38 -1.25 13.15
N SER A 55 14.26 -0.72 12.64
CA SER A 55 12.93 -1.30 12.89
C SER A 55 12.66 -2.47 11.93
N GLU A 56 12.44 -3.67 12.49
CA GLU A 56 12.11 -4.89 11.74
C GLU A 56 10.85 -4.69 10.90
N VAL A 57 11.00 -4.80 9.58
CA VAL A 57 9.86 -4.70 8.68
C VAL A 57 9.16 -6.05 8.65
N SER A 58 8.20 -6.26 9.54
CA SER A 58 7.27 -7.39 9.46
C SER A 58 6.29 -7.18 8.30
N ILE A 59 6.84 -7.27 7.08
CA ILE A 59 6.07 -7.39 5.85
C ILE A 59 5.56 -8.83 5.81
N ILE A 60 4.37 -9.09 6.37
CA ILE A 60 3.68 -10.35 6.10
C ILE A 60 3.48 -10.43 4.58
N SER A 61 4.30 -11.25 3.91
CA SER A 61 4.19 -11.56 2.49
C SER A 61 2.94 -12.40 2.27
N SER A 62 1.77 -11.75 2.28
CA SER A 62 0.59 -12.32 1.65
C SER A 62 0.74 -12.08 0.15
N ASN A 63 1.32 -13.09 -0.47
CA ASN A 63 1.42 -13.29 -1.90
C ASN A 63 0.03 -13.70 -2.43
N GLU A 64 -0.80 -12.74 -2.83
CA GLU A 64 -2.08 -12.99 -3.52
C GLU A 64 -2.45 -11.89 -4.53
#